data_AF-A0A561CEK9-F1
#
_entry.id   AF-A0A561CEK9-F1
#
_cell.length_a   1.000
_cell.length_b   1.000
_cell.length_c   1.000
_cell.angle_alpha   90.00
_cell.angle_beta   90.00
_cell.angle_gamma   90.00
#
_symmetry.space_group_name_H-M   'P 1'
#
loop_
_entity.id
_entity.type
_entity.pdbx_description
1 polymer ?
#
loop_
_entity_poly.entity_id
_entity_poly.type
_entity_poly.pdbx_seq_one_letter_code
_entity_poly.pdbx_strand_id
1 'polypeptide(L)' 'MSEQEKTIFMSEQEKALLYKTSSILRKDTSNMSLNDIIEELVLVIESKTKDDRWPD' A
#
# COMPACT_ATOMS: atom_id res chain seq x y z
N MET A 1 29.88 -1.55 -11.85
CA MET A 1 28.46 -1.70 -12.23
C MET A 1 27.80 -0.36 -11.93
N SER A 2 27.27 0.33 -12.94
CA SER A 2 26.62 1.63 -12.78
C SER A 2 25.26 1.44 -12.12
N GLU A 3 24.87 2.37 -11.23
CA GLU A 3 23.59 2.36 -10.49
C GLU A 3 22.34 2.49 -11.40
N GLN A 4 22.52 2.49 -12.73
CA GLN A 4 21.48 2.79 -13.73
C GLN A 4 20.75 1.57 -14.31
N GLU A 5 21.09 0.35 -13.91
CA GLU A 5 20.40 -0.88 -14.38
C GLU A 5 19.84 -1.73 -13.25
N LYS A 6 19.45 -1.11 -12.13
CA LYS A 6 18.61 -1.78 -11.13
C LYS A 6 17.15 -1.74 -11.57
N THR A 7 16.85 -2.30 -12.73
CA THR A 7 15.47 -2.69 -13.07
C THR A 7 15.13 -3.84 -12.13
N ILE A 8 14.64 -3.50 -10.95
CA ILE A 8 14.25 -4.48 -9.93
C ILE A 8 13.15 -5.31 -10.56
N PHE A 9 13.49 -6.54 -10.95
CA PHE A 9 12.52 -7.48 -11.49
C PHE A 9 11.63 -7.93 -10.34
N MET A 10 10.56 -7.17 -10.09
CA MET A 10 9.55 -7.51 -9.09
C MET A 10 8.87 -8.82 -9.51
N SER A 11 8.72 -9.73 -8.56
CA SER A 11 7.87 -10.90 -8.73
C SER A 11 6.43 -10.49 -9.02
N GLU A 12 5.67 -11.41 -9.63
CA GLU A 12 4.23 -11.17 -9.88
C GLU A 12 3.45 -10.94 -8.57
N GLN A 13 3.89 -11.53 -7.46
CA GLN A 13 3.30 -11.31 -6.13
C GLN A 13 3.55 -9.88 -5.64
N GLU A 14 4.77 -9.37 -5.80
CA GLU A 14 5.11 -7.99 -5.42
C GLU A 14 4.37 -6.97 -6.29
N LYS A 15 4.24 -7.22 -7.61
CA LYS A 15 3.43 -6.38 -8.50
C LYS A 15 1.95 -6.36 -8.08
N ALA A 16 1.41 -7.53 -7.76
CA ALA A 16 0.03 -7.65 -7.31
C ALA A 16 -0.19 -6.92 -5.96
N LEU A 17 0.77 -7.01 -5.03
CA LEU A 17 0.72 -6.29 -3.76
C LEU A 17 0.77 -4.78 -3.98
N LEU A 18 1.69 -4.29 -4.83
CA LEU A 18 1.82 -2.88 -5.18
C LEU A 18 0.53 -2.32 -5.78
N TYR A 19 -0.06 -3.04 -6.75
CA TYR A 19 -1.32 -2.64 -7.37
C TYR A 19 -2.48 -2.59 -6.37
N LYS A 20 -2.61 -3.61 -5.52
CA LYS A 20 -3.69 -3.67 -4.51
C LYS A 20 -3.55 -2.54 -3.49
N THR A 21 -2.35 -2.33 -2.97
CA THR A 21 -2.08 -1.33 -1.93
C THR A 21 -2.27 0.09 -2.47
N SER A 22 -1.77 0.39 -3.67
CA SER A 22 -1.98 1.69 -4.31
C SER A 22 -3.45 1.97 -4.62
N SER A 23 -4.22 0.95 -5.02
CA SER A 23 -5.67 1.06 -5.25
C SER A 23 -6.45 1.33 -3.95
N ILE A 24 -6.14 0.61 -2.87
CA ILE A 24 -6.82 0.78 -1.57
C ILE A 24 -6.50 2.15 -0.97
N LEU A 25 -5.22 2.53 -0.96
CA LEU A 25 -4.73 3.78 -0.37
C LEU A 25 -4.91 5.00 -1.29
N ARG A 26 -5.33 4.77 -2.55
CA ARG A 26 -5.50 5.79 -3.59
C ARG A 26 -4.26 6.68 -3.79
N LYS A 27 -3.07 6.12 -3.62
CA LYS A 27 -1.77 6.80 -3.80
C LYS A 27 -0.71 5.83 -4.31
N ASP A 28 0.35 6.34 -4.91
CA ASP A 28 1.49 5.51 -5.29
C ASP A 28 2.22 4.98 -4.05
N THR A 29 2.39 3.67 -3.97
CA THR A 29 3.04 2.96 -2.87
C THR A 29 4.41 2.41 -3.26
N SER A 30 4.90 2.68 -4.47
CA SER A 30 6.13 2.10 -5.04
C SER A 30 7.40 2.43 -4.26
N ASN A 31 7.40 3.56 -3.56
CA ASN A 31 8.52 4.04 -2.74
C ASN A 31 8.25 3.93 -1.23
N MET A 32 7.13 3.32 -0.82
CA MET A 32 6.81 3.14 0.60
C MET A 32 7.41 1.84 1.13
N SER A 33 7.81 1.83 2.40
CA SER A 33 8.17 0.57 3.04
C SER A 33 6.91 -0.26 3.30
N LEU A 34 7.07 -1.59 3.42
CA LEU A 34 5.95 -2.47 3.73
C LEU A 34 5.27 -2.09 5.06
N ASN A 35 6.03 -1.60 6.04
CA ASN A 35 5.51 -1.17 7.33
C ASN A 35 4.63 0.07 7.20
N ASP A 36 5.06 1.06 6.42
CA ASP A 36 4.27 2.29 6.19
C ASP A 36 2.95 1.95 5.46
N ILE A 37 3.01 1.00 4.51
CA ILE A 37 1.83 0.51 3.80
C ILE A 37 0.87 -0.17 4.79
N ILE A 38 1.38 -1.00 5.70
CA ILE A 38 0.55 -1.68 6.71
C ILE A 38 -0.12 -0.66 7.64
N GLU A 39 0.62 0.34 8.13
CA GLU A 39 0.10 1.37 9.03
C GLU A 39 -1.04 2.16 8.37
N GLU A 40 -0.88 2.57 7.12
CA GLU A 40 -1.91 3.27 6.34
C GLU A 40 -3.14 2.39 6.09
N LEU A 41 -2.96 1.10 5.80
CA LEU A 41 -4.06 0.16 5.63
C LEU A 41 -4.86 -0.02 6.93
N VAL A 42 -4.18 -0.08 8.08
CA VAL A 42 -4.82 -0.13 9.39
C VAL A 42 -5.67 1.12 9.62
N LEU A 43 -5.15 2.32 9.33
CA LEU A 43 -5.90 3.57 9.44
C LEU A 43 -7.15 3.60 8.55
N VAL A 44 -7.07 3.07 7.32
CA VAL A 44 -8.23 2.95 6.42
C VAL A 44 -9.30 2.01 7.00
N ILE A 45 -8.88 0.88 7.59
CA ILE A 45 -9.81 -0.07 8.22
C ILE A 45 -10.45 0.55 9.46
N GLU A 46 -9.66 1.20 10.31
CA GLU A 46 -10.15 1.87 11.51
C GLU A 46 -11.10 3.04 11.21
N SER A 47 -10.83 3.80 10.15
CA SER A 47 -11.71 4.92 9.76
C SER A 47 -13.04 4.41 9.22
N LYS A 48 -13.05 3.36 8.37
CA LYS A 48 -14.29 2.73 7.90
C LYS A 48 -15.12 2.09 9.02
N THR A 49 -14.46 1.43 9.97
CA THR A 49 -15.15 0.86 11.15
C THR A 49 -15.63 1.91 12.15
N LYS A 50 -15.12 3.15 12.10
CA LYS A 50 -15.65 4.29 12.85
C LYS A 50 -16.83 4.93 12.11
N ASP A 51 -16.82 4.93 10.77
CA ASP A 51 -17.92 5.43 9.94
C ASP A 51 -19.17 4.52 10.04
N ASP A 52 -18.98 3.19 10.13
CA ASP A 52 -20.07 2.24 10.45
C ASP A 52 -20.57 2.35 11.90
N ARG A 53 -19.89 3.14 12.74
CA ARG A 53 -20.28 3.42 14.12
C ARG A 53 -20.73 4.87 14.27
N TRP A 54 -21.88 5.24 13.71
CA TRP A 54 -22.80 6.23 14.33
C TRP A 54 -24.15 6.36 13.60
N PRO A 55 -25.23 6.87 14.27
CA PRO A 55 -25.42 7.04 15.72
C PRO A 55 -26.72 6.40 16.24
N ASP A 56 -26.83 6.32 17.57
CA ASP A 56 -28.12 6.11 18.27
C ASP A 56 -29.19 7.13 17.83
#